data_AF-A0A7J4JC88-F1
#
_entry.id   AF-A0A7J4JC88-F1
#
_cell.length_a   1.000
_cell.length_b   1.000
_cell.length_c   1.000
_cell.angle_alpha   90.00
_cell.angle_beta   90.00
_cell.angle_gamma   90.00
#
_symmetry.space_group_name_H-M   'P 1'
#
loop_
_entity.id
_entity.type
_entity.pdbx_description
1 polymer ?
#
loop_
_entity_poly.entity_id
_entity_poly.type
_entity_poly.pdbx_seq_one_letter_code
_entity_poly.pdbx_strand_id
1 'polypeptide(L)'
;SFSKSKALQGKQSGKVLKVGDKVRARIIAISFKDPKGPKLGLTMRQPYLGKQEWIDELITGEAKAAKKAEKEEKAEKAEKKKEKK
;
A
#
# COMPACT_ATOMS: atom_id res chain seq x y z
N SER A 1 -11.42 -11.98 -15.12
CA SER A 1 -12.37 -11.47 -16.12
C SER A 1 -12.22 -9.97 -16.26
N PHE A 2 -11.68 -9.52 -17.38
CA PHE A 2 -11.78 -8.14 -17.84
C PHE A 2 -13.22 -7.98 -18.36
N SER A 3 -14.17 -7.66 -17.47
CA SER A 3 -15.55 -7.44 -17.90
C SER A 3 -15.61 -6.11 -18.65
N LYS A 4 -16.63 -5.95 -19.49
CA LYS A 4 -16.95 -4.80 -20.36
C LYS A 4 -16.82 -3.40 -19.71
N SER A 5 -16.63 -3.33 -18.39
CA SER A 5 -16.51 -2.15 -17.55
C SER A 5 -15.10 -1.51 -17.46
N LYS A 6 -14.08 -1.98 -18.21
CA LYS A 6 -12.67 -1.46 -18.14
C LYS A 6 -12.13 -1.32 -16.69
N ALA A 7 -12.54 -2.21 -15.80
CA ALA A 7 -12.19 -2.18 -14.39
C ALA A 7 -11.51 -3.48 -13.96
N LEU A 8 -10.52 -3.37 -13.07
CA LEU A 8 -9.84 -4.48 -12.43
C LEU A 8 -10.38 -4.61 -11.00
N GLN A 9 -10.94 -5.77 -10.67
CA GLN A 9 -11.47 -6.05 -9.34
C GLN A 9 -10.75 -7.24 -8.71
N GLY A 10 -10.24 -7.05 -7.48
CA GLY A 10 -9.68 -8.11 -6.67
C GLY A 10 -10.80 -8.91 -6.01
N LYS A 11 -10.88 -10.22 -6.29
CA LYS A 11 -11.89 -11.11 -5.70
C LYS A 11 -11.80 -11.21 -4.18
N GLN A 12 -10.60 -11.29 -3.63
CA GLN A 12 -10.37 -11.47 -2.19
C GLN A 12 -10.32 -10.15 -1.41
N SER A 13 -9.73 -9.10 -2.01
CA SER A 13 -9.54 -7.82 -1.33
C SER A 13 -10.71 -6.84 -1.54
N GLY A 14 -11.65 -7.13 -2.45
CA GLY A 14 -12.72 -6.20 -2.84
C GLY A 14 -12.25 -4.93 -3.54
N LYS A 15 -10.93 -4.75 -3.70
CA LYS A 15 -10.30 -3.54 -4.28
C LYS A 15 -10.64 -3.43 -5.77
N VAL A 16 -11.08 -2.25 -6.19
CA VAL A 16 -11.45 -1.93 -7.58
C VAL A 16 -10.55 -0.82 -8.12
N LEU A 17 -10.05 -1.01 -9.34
CA LEU A 17 -9.23 -0.05 -10.07
C LEU A 17 -9.85 0.18 -11.45
N LYS A 18 -10.17 1.44 -11.77
CA LYS A 18 -10.87 1.86 -12.99
C LYS A 18 -10.00 2.79 -13.82
N VAL A 19 -10.36 2.96 -15.08
CA VAL A 19 -9.76 3.99 -15.95
C VAL A 19 -10.03 5.37 -15.36
N GLY A 20 -8.98 6.17 -15.15
CA GLY A 20 -9.05 7.51 -14.55
C GLY A 20 -8.59 7.57 -13.09
N ASP A 21 -8.39 6.42 -12.43
CA ASP A 21 -7.87 6.39 -11.07
C ASP A 21 -6.39 6.83 -11.02
N LYS A 22 -6.05 7.67 -10.03
CA LYS A 22 -4.66 8.03 -9.74
C LYS A 22 -4.01 6.90 -8.92
N VAL A 23 -2.90 6.39 -9.44
CA VAL A 23 -2.17 5.28 -8.85
C VAL A 23 -0.69 5.60 -8.71
N ARG A 24 -0.07 5.05 -7.66
CA ARG A 24 1.37 5.02 -7.49
C ARG A 24 1.86 3.63 -7.88
N ALA A 25 2.75 3.56 -8.88
CA ALA A 25 3.34 2.32 -9.38
C ALA A 25 4.86 2.42 -9.46
N ARG A 26 5.56 1.28 -9.45
CA ARG A 26 7.01 1.21 -9.68
C ARG A 26 7.28 0.68 -11.08
N ILE A 27 8.24 1.31 -11.77
CA ILE A 27 8.76 0.83 -13.05
C ILE A 27 9.72 -0.33 -12.78
N ILE A 28 9.45 -1.48 -13.39
CA ILE A 28 10.26 -2.70 -13.22
C ILE A 28 11.04 -3.07 -14.48
N ALA A 29 10.54 -2.67 -15.65
CA ALA A 29 11.14 -2.97 -16.93
C ALA A 29 10.89 -1.83 -17.90
N ILE A 30 11.89 -1.53 -18.71
CA ILE A 30 11.80 -0.52 -19.76
C ILE A 30 12.38 -1.15 -21.03
N SER A 31 11.61 -1.10 -22.12
CA SER A 31 12.07 -1.54 -23.44
C SER A 31 11.87 -0.42 -24.45
N PHE A 32 12.98 0.03 -25.03
CA PHE A 32 13.05 1.11 -26.02
C PHE A 32 13.22 0.57 -27.44
N LYS A 33 12.61 -0.56 -27.78
CA LYS A 33 12.74 -1.14 -29.13
C LYS A 33 12.20 -0.23 -30.23
N ASP A 34 11.14 0.52 -29.93
CA ASP A 34 10.58 1.56 -30.78
C ASP A 34 10.64 2.92 -30.06
N PRO A 35 11.32 3.95 -30.61
CA PRO A 35 11.46 5.25 -29.95
C PRO A 35 10.13 6.01 -29.82
N LYS A 36 9.13 5.69 -30.65
CA LYS A 36 7.79 6.30 -30.59
C LYS A 36 6.85 5.64 -29.57
N GLY A 37 7.21 4.47 -29.04
CA GLY A 37 6.31 3.69 -28.18
C GLY A 37 7.06 2.77 -27.22
N PRO A 38 7.79 3.33 -26.24
CA PRO A 38 8.51 2.52 -25.27
C PRO A 38 7.53 1.68 -24.44
N LYS A 39 7.87 0.40 -24.24
CA LYS A 39 7.08 -0.50 -23.38
C LYS A 39 7.59 -0.37 -21.95
N LEU A 40 6.69 0.04 -21.05
CA LEU A 40 6.95 0.19 -19.64
C LEU A 40 6.23 -0.92 -18.86
N GLY A 41 7.01 -1.76 -18.18
CA GLY A 41 6.49 -2.70 -17.19
C GLY A 41 6.31 -1.98 -15.85
N LEU A 42 5.09 -1.98 -15.32
CA LEU A 42 4.73 -1.35 -14.05
C LEU A 42 4.26 -2.40 -13.02
N THR A 43 4.51 -2.17 -11.74
CA THR A 43 3.99 -3.00 -10.63
C THR A 43 3.36 -2.17 -9.51
N MET A 44 2.34 -2.76 -8.88
CA MET A 44 1.66 -2.25 -7.68
C MET A 44 1.59 -3.32 -6.56
N ARG A 45 2.42 -4.36 -6.63
CA ARG A 45 2.37 -5.53 -5.72
C ARG A 45 3.24 -5.39 -4.46
N GLN A 46 3.84 -4.22 -4.23
CA GLN A 46 4.73 -3.97 -3.09
C GLN A 46 4.05 -2.98 -2.13
N PRO A 47 4.46 -2.89 -0.86
CA PRO A 47 3.86 -1.94 0.08
C PRO A 47 3.97 -0.50 -0.42
N TYR A 48 3.03 0.34 0.01
CA TYR A 48 2.94 1.78 -0.33
C TYR A 48 2.67 2.09 -1.81
N LEU A 49 2.25 1.10 -2.60
CA LEU A 49 1.88 1.26 -4.00
C LEU A 49 0.41 0.86 -4.22
N GLY A 50 -0.17 1.36 -5.30
CA GLY A 50 -1.57 1.16 -5.64
C GLY A 50 -2.35 2.48 -5.74
N LYS A 51 -3.67 2.39 -5.61
CA LYS A 51 -4.55 3.56 -5.61
C LYS A 51 -4.24 4.44 -4.41
N GLN A 52 -4.34 5.76 -4.58
CA GLN A 52 -4.03 6.74 -3.54
C GLN A 52 -4.78 6.46 -2.23
N GLU A 53 -6.07 6.13 -2.32
CA GLU A 53 -6.93 5.75 -1.18
C GLU A 53 -6.34 4.59 -0.37
N TRP A 54 -5.77 3.57 -1.03
CA TRP A 54 -5.18 2.42 -0.35
C TRP A 54 -3.87 2.76 0.36
N ILE A 55 -3.13 3.73 -0.17
CA ILE A 55 -1.88 4.17 0.42
C ILE A 55 -2.18 4.99 1.67
N ASP A 56 -3.18 5.87 1.62
CA ASP A 56 -3.62 6.65 2.77
C ASP A 56 -4.17 5.76 3.90
N GLU A 57 -4.93 4.71 3.56
CA GLU A 57 -5.38 3.68 4.50
C GLU A 57 -4.21 2.93 5.16
N LEU A 58 -3.18 2.56 4.39
CA LEU A 58 -1.99 1.90 4.93
C LEU A 58 -1.22 2.80 5.88
N ILE A 59 -0.94 4.04 5.48
CA ILE A 59 -0.18 5.00 6.29
C ILE A 59 -0.94 5.34 7.59
N THR A 60 -2.25 5.55 7.50
CA THR A 60 -3.07 5.84 8.69
C THR A 60 -3.24 4.61 9.59
N GLY A 61 -3.32 3.42 9.02
CA GLY A 61 -3.34 2.15 9.75
C GLY A 61 -2.02 1.88 10.47
N GLU A 62 -0.88 2.08 9.81
CA GLU A 62 0.46 1.91 10.36
C GLU A 62 0.79 2.98 11.41
N ALA A 63 0.34 4.24 11.23
CA ALA A 63 0.45 5.28 12.26
C ALA A 63 -0.34 4.94 13.53
N LYS A 64 -1.50 4.29 13.39
CA LYS A 64 -2.27 3.79 14.54
C LYS A 64 -1.61 2.58 15.20
N ALA A 65 -1.00 1.68 14.43
CA ALA A 65 -0.27 0.53 14.96
C ALA A 65 1.01 0.94 15.70
N ALA A 66 1.78 1.88 15.15
CA ALA A 66 2.97 2.44 15.80
C ALA A 66 2.64 3.16 17.11
N LYS A 67 1.55 3.93 17.16
CA LYS A 67 1.08 4.56 18.40
C LYS A 67 0.59 3.55 19.45
N LYS A 68 0.09 2.39 19.05
CA LYS A 68 -0.35 1.33 19.98
C LYS A 68 0.85 0.59 20.57
N ALA A 69 1.84 0.26 19.76
CA ALA A 69 3.08 -0.38 20.19
C ALA A 69 3.88 0.50 21.17
N GLU A 70 3.98 1.82 20.93
CA GLU A 70 4.66 2.73 21.86
C GLU A 70 3.92 2.88 23.21
N LYS A 71 2.58 2.73 23.21
CA LYS A 71 1.76 2.82 24.42
C LYS A 71 1.83 1.53 25.26
N GLU A 72 1.91 0.36 24.63
CA GLU A 72 2.13 -0.92 25.30
C GLU A 72 3.56 -1.02 25.87
N GLU A 73 4.59 -0.57 25.12
CA GLU A 73 5.97 -0.60 25.61
C GLU A 73 6.20 0.37 26.80
N LYS A 74 5.52 1.53 26.81
CA LYS A 74 5.55 2.46 27.96
C LYS A 74 4.75 1.95 29.16
N ALA A 75 3.68 1.19 28.96
CA ALA A 75 2.91 0.58 30.04
C ALA A 75 3.71 -0.54 30.73
N GLU A 76 4.35 -1.42 29.95
CA GLU A 76 5.16 -2.52 30.49
C GLU A 76 6.42 -2.03 31.23
N LYS A 77 7.05 -0.95 30.74
CA LYS A 77 8.19 -0.30 31.43
C LYS A 77 7.78 0.44 32.71
N ALA A 78 6.54 0.92 32.82
CA ALA A 78 6.03 1.56 34.03
C ALA A 78 5.68 0.54 35.13
N GLU A 79 5.21 -0.65 34.74
CA GLU A 79 4.89 -1.74 35.68
C GLU A 79 6.16 -2.35 36.29
N LYS A 80 7.17 -2.65 35.46
CA LYS A 80 8.48 -3.16 35.91
C LYS A 80 9.27 -2.19 36.82
N LYS A 81 8.94 -0.90 36.80
CA LYS A 81 9.57 0.13 37.66
C LYS A 81 8.90 0.26 39.03
N LYS A 82 7.64 -0.19 39.17
CA LYS A 82 6.92 -0.22 40.45
C LYS A 82 7.22 -1.48 41.28
N GLU A 83 7.56 -2.59 40.63
CA GLU A 83 7.90 -3.86 41.31
C GLU A 83 9.33 -3.89 41.89
N LYS A 84 10.17 -2.92 41.54
CA LYS A 84 11.58 -2.82 41.98
C LYS A 84 11.83 -1.77 43.08
N LYS A 85 10.78 -1.16 43.64
CA LYS A 85 10.86 -0.18 44.73
C LYS A 85 9.97 -0.62 45.88
#